data_AF-S9PEU8-F1
#
_entry.id   AF-S9PEU8-F1
#
_cell.length_a   1.000
_cell.length_b   1.000
_cell.length_c   1.000
_cell.angle_alpha   90.00
_cell.angle_beta   90.00
_cell.angle_gamma   90.00
#
_symmetry.space_group_name_H-M   'P 1'
#
loop_
_entity.id
_entity.type
_entity.pdbx_description
1 polymer ?
#
loop_
_entity_poly.entity_id
_entity_poly.type
_entity_poly.pdbx_seq_one_letter_code
_entity_poly.pdbx_strand_id
1 'polypeptide(L)'
;MAPLRSVVALVSFSALLGTGCAVRTPERRMVPDMPTTVQQEVGYDDAVRLSRDYAVTQGYEVSEVAEATQVRPNYWRVRFGLAPRGSGRLLDLSFDAEQRRVVGATELGDTATGGSGPGDTGGGPGR
;
A
#
# COMPACT_ATOMS: atom_id res chain seq x y z
N MET A 1 17.79 -67.07 -19.46
CA MET A 1 17.56 -67.82 -20.72
C MET A 1 16.38 -68.75 -20.49
N ALA A 2 15.29 -68.52 -21.23
CA ALA A 2 14.02 -69.28 -21.32
C ALA A 2 13.07 -69.31 -20.09
N PRO A 3 11.75 -69.58 -20.26
CA PRO A 3 10.84 -69.09 -21.32
C PRO A 3 9.44 -68.69 -20.80
N LEU A 4 8.70 -67.96 -21.64
CA LEU A 4 7.24 -67.80 -21.58
C LEU A 4 6.54 -69.17 -21.52
N ARG A 5 5.49 -69.28 -20.70
CA ARG A 5 4.39 -70.24 -20.89
C ARG A 5 3.05 -69.60 -20.51
N SER A 6 2.23 -69.34 -21.52
CA SER A 6 0.78 -69.15 -21.40
C SER A 6 0.11 -70.44 -20.97
N VAL A 7 -0.85 -70.38 -20.03
CA VAL A 7 -1.99 -71.29 -20.00
C VAL A 7 -3.22 -70.52 -19.52
N VAL A 8 -4.23 -70.51 -20.38
CA VAL A 8 -5.60 -70.04 -20.16
C VAL A 8 -6.33 -71.03 -19.24
N ALA A 9 -7.07 -70.53 -18.24
CA ALA A 9 -8.11 -71.30 -17.57
C ALA A 9 -9.26 -70.40 -17.09
N LEU A 10 -10.38 -70.57 -17.80
CA LEU A 10 -11.77 -70.22 -17.54
C LEU A 10 -12.24 -70.25 -16.06
N VAL A 11 -13.20 -69.39 -15.71
CA VAL A 11 -14.55 -69.71 -15.15
C VAL A 11 -15.09 -68.57 -14.23
N SER A 12 -16.09 -67.87 -14.76
CA SER A 12 -17.43 -67.47 -14.22
C SER A 12 -17.66 -66.77 -12.86
N PHE A 13 -18.81 -66.05 -12.84
CA PHE A 13 -19.59 -65.47 -11.72
C PHE A 13 -19.09 -64.11 -11.19
N SER A 14 -19.88 -63.04 -11.04
CA SER A 14 -21.33 -62.87 -10.93
C SER A 14 -21.73 -61.45 -11.35
N ALA A 15 -22.93 -61.32 -11.91
CA ALA A 15 -23.62 -60.05 -12.08
C ALA A 15 -23.91 -59.39 -10.73
N LEU A 16 -23.46 -58.15 -10.56
CA LEU A 16 -23.98 -57.22 -9.55
C LEU A 16 -24.58 -56.03 -10.29
N LEU A 17 -25.90 -56.09 -10.46
CA LEU A 17 -26.75 -54.97 -10.86
C LEU A 17 -26.68 -53.91 -9.75
N GLY A 18 -25.73 -52.99 -9.87
CA GLY A 18 -25.70 -51.76 -9.09
C GLY A 18 -26.59 -50.71 -9.74
N THR A 19 -27.89 -50.69 -9.40
CA THR A 19 -28.71 -49.49 -9.57
C THR A 19 -28.25 -48.44 -8.56
N GLY A 20 -27.21 -47.69 -8.93
CA GLY A 20 -26.79 -46.48 -8.23
C GLY A 20 -27.56 -45.29 -8.77
N CYS A 21 -28.37 -44.66 -7.92
CA CYS A 21 -29.10 -43.44 -8.21
C CYS A 21 -28.19 -42.36 -8.81
N ALA A 22 -28.38 -42.02 -10.08
CA ALA A 22 -27.78 -40.82 -10.67
C ALA A 22 -28.52 -39.59 -10.12
N VAL A 23 -28.17 -39.17 -8.91
CA VAL A 23 -28.47 -37.82 -8.43
C VAL A 23 -27.66 -36.87 -9.30
N ARG A 24 -28.32 -36.27 -10.30
CA ARG A 24 -27.78 -35.10 -11.01
C ARG A 24 -27.82 -33.94 -10.02
N THR A 25 -26.72 -33.73 -9.29
CA THR A 25 -26.47 -32.42 -8.68
C THR A 25 -26.25 -31.43 -9.81
N PRO A 26 -26.90 -30.26 -9.80
CA PRO A 26 -26.53 -29.20 -10.72
C PRO A 26 -25.09 -28.82 -10.40
N GLU A 27 -24.17 -29.02 -11.35
CA GLU A 27 -22.85 -28.42 -11.31
C GLU A 27 -23.06 -26.90 -11.34
N ARG A 28 -23.24 -26.33 -10.14
CA ARG A 28 -23.12 -24.90 -9.91
C ARG A 28 -21.65 -24.62 -10.14
N ARG A 29 -21.30 -24.30 -11.40
CA ARG A 29 -19.98 -23.83 -11.79
C ARG A 29 -19.62 -22.72 -10.80
N MET A 30 -18.80 -23.04 -9.81
CA MET A 30 -18.21 -22.04 -8.92
C MET A 30 -17.33 -21.21 -9.84
N VAL A 31 -17.86 -20.09 -10.31
CA VAL A 31 -17.02 -19.00 -10.78
C VAL A 31 -16.15 -18.68 -9.57
N PRO A 32 -14.81 -18.82 -9.67
CA PRO A 32 -13.96 -18.32 -8.61
C PRO A 32 -14.31 -16.84 -8.48
N ASP A 33 -14.81 -16.42 -7.31
CA ASP A 33 -14.81 -15.00 -6.98
C ASP A 33 -13.38 -14.53 -7.24
N MET A 34 -13.19 -13.72 -8.28
CA MET A 34 -11.90 -13.06 -8.46
C MET A 34 -11.65 -12.34 -7.14
N PRO A 35 -10.51 -12.59 -6.45
CA PRO A 35 -10.17 -11.79 -5.31
C PRO A 35 -9.98 -10.39 -5.86
N THR A 36 -11.03 -9.58 -5.75
CA THR A 36 -10.94 -8.17 -5.99
C THR A 36 -10.23 -7.64 -4.76
N THR A 37 -8.91 -7.89 -4.69
CA THR A 37 -8.01 -7.09 -3.89
C THR A 37 -7.98 -5.73 -4.58
N VAL A 38 -9.08 -4.99 -4.48
CA VAL A 38 -9.06 -3.55 -4.65
C VAL A 38 -8.10 -3.11 -3.56
N GLN A 39 -6.85 -2.83 -3.91
CA GLN A 39 -6.03 -2.01 -3.03
C GLN A 39 -6.86 -0.74 -2.84
N GLN A 40 -7.43 -0.58 -1.65
CA GLN A 40 -8.21 0.60 -1.32
C GLN A 40 -7.24 1.78 -1.43
N GLU A 41 -7.37 2.54 -2.51
CA GLU A 41 -6.49 3.67 -2.80
C GLU A 41 -6.59 4.65 -1.64
N VAL A 42 -5.46 4.94 -0.99
CA VAL A 42 -5.43 5.87 0.15
C VAL A 42 -5.67 7.27 -0.39
N GLY A 43 -6.87 7.78 -0.12
CA GLY A 43 -7.27 9.14 -0.45
C GLY A 43 -6.68 10.19 0.50
N TYR A 44 -6.99 11.45 0.20
CA TYR A 44 -6.56 12.63 0.94
C TYR A 44 -6.75 12.48 2.46
N ASP A 45 -7.96 12.11 2.90
CA ASP A 45 -8.32 12.06 4.32
C ASP A 45 -7.48 11.02 5.09
N ASP A 46 -7.26 9.86 4.49
CA ASP A 46 -6.45 8.80 5.08
C ASP A 46 -4.96 9.19 5.11
N ALA A 47 -4.44 9.83 4.06
CA ALA A 47 -3.06 10.31 4.04
C ALA A 47 -2.81 11.37 5.13
N VAL A 48 -3.74 12.32 5.31
CA VAL A 48 -3.66 13.34 6.37
C VAL A 48 -3.77 12.70 7.75
N ARG A 49 -4.76 11.81 7.96
CA ARG A 49 -4.98 11.15 9.25
C ARG A 49 -3.77 10.31 9.67
N LEU A 50 -3.29 9.44 8.79
CA LEU A 50 -2.14 8.57 9.09
C LEU A 50 -0.85 9.36 9.30
N SER A 51 -0.65 10.44 8.55
CA SER A 51 0.51 11.32 8.75
C SER A 51 0.42 12.09 10.07
N ARG A 52 -0.78 12.52 10.48
CA ARG A 52 -1.00 13.14 11.80
C ARG A 52 -0.74 12.15 12.93
N ASP A 53 -1.27 10.93 12.82
CA ASP A 53 -1.07 9.88 13.82
C ASP A 53 0.42 9.56 13.98
N TYR A 54 1.15 9.49 12.86
CA TYR A 54 2.60 9.36 12.87
C TYR A 54 3.28 10.53 13.60
N ALA A 55 2.94 11.78 13.25
CA ALA A 55 3.54 12.97 13.86
C ALA A 55 3.36 13.00 15.38
N VAL A 56 2.13 12.77 15.86
CA VAL A 56 1.82 12.71 17.29
C VAL A 56 2.59 11.57 17.96
N THR A 57 2.68 10.40 17.32
CA THR A 57 3.46 9.26 17.83
C THR A 57 4.96 9.58 17.94
N GLN A 58 5.48 10.44 17.06
CA GLN A 58 6.87 10.93 17.13
C GLN A 58 7.08 12.08 18.13
N GLY A 59 6.02 12.50 18.83
CA GLY A 59 6.09 13.57 19.85
C GLY A 59 5.87 14.98 19.30
N TYR A 60 5.42 15.12 18.05
CA TYR A 60 5.08 16.43 17.48
C TYR A 60 3.70 16.89 17.93
N GLU A 61 3.64 18.14 18.39
CA GLU A 61 2.37 18.85 18.58
C GLU A 61 2.01 19.60 17.30
N VAL A 62 1.14 18.99 16.49
CA VAL A 62 0.64 19.56 15.24
C VAL A 62 -0.60 20.42 15.48
N SER A 63 -0.62 21.63 14.95
CA SER A 63 -1.68 22.62 15.15
C SER A 63 -2.73 22.61 14.04
N GLU A 64 -2.30 22.55 12.77
CA GLU A 64 -3.18 22.53 11.60
C GLU A 64 -2.53 21.83 10.41
N VAL A 65 -3.35 21.40 9.44
CA VAL A 65 -2.86 20.93 8.14
C VAL A 65 -2.59 22.18 7.30
N ALA A 66 -1.33 22.41 6.96
CA ALA A 66 -0.93 23.52 6.10
C ALA A 66 -1.04 23.16 4.61
N GLU A 67 -0.66 21.93 4.25
CA GLU A 67 -0.70 21.44 2.88
C GLU A 67 -0.87 19.92 2.89
N ALA A 68 -1.59 19.38 1.91
CA ALA A 68 -1.63 17.94 1.66
C ALA A 68 -1.87 17.71 0.17
N THR A 69 -0.82 17.29 -0.53
CA THR A 69 -0.80 17.20 -1.99
C THR A 69 -0.26 15.85 -2.40
N GLN A 70 -0.94 15.19 -3.35
CA GLN A 70 -0.42 13.99 -3.98
C GLN A 70 0.66 14.41 -5.00
N VAL A 71 1.92 14.05 -4.72
CA VAL A 71 3.07 14.47 -5.55
C VAL A 71 3.37 13.49 -6.69
N ARG A 72 2.94 12.24 -6.54
CA ARG A 72 2.97 11.18 -7.56
C ARG A 72 1.95 10.09 -7.15
N PRO A 73 1.59 9.15 -8.03
CA PRO A 73 0.69 8.06 -7.66
C PRO A 73 1.14 7.40 -6.35
N ASN A 74 0.20 7.18 -5.44
CA ASN A 74 0.42 6.58 -4.12
C ASN A 74 1.41 7.31 -3.20
N TYR A 75 1.79 8.56 -3.49
CA TYR A 75 2.69 9.32 -2.62
C TYR A 75 2.13 10.69 -2.33
N TRP A 76 1.98 10.95 -1.05
CA TRP A 76 1.46 12.19 -0.52
C TRP A 76 2.56 12.96 0.19
N ARG A 77 2.59 14.27 -0.03
CA ARG A 77 3.34 15.21 0.80
C ARG A 77 2.34 15.93 1.68
N VAL A 78 2.49 15.78 2.99
CA VAL A 78 1.59 16.35 4.00
C VAL A 78 2.41 17.27 4.89
N ARG A 79 2.00 18.53 5.03
CA ARG A 79 2.67 19.52 5.85
C ARG A 79 1.74 19.95 6.98
N PHE A 80 2.23 19.86 8.20
CA PHE A 80 1.52 20.32 9.39
C PHE A 80 2.19 21.56 9.97
N GLY A 81 1.42 22.55 10.39
CA GLY A 81 1.94 23.62 11.25
C GLY A 81 2.26 23.07 12.64
N LEU A 82 3.43 23.37 13.17
CA LEU A 82 3.84 22.96 14.53
C LEU A 82 3.43 23.99 15.58
N ALA A 83 3.16 23.52 16.80
CA ALA A 83 2.88 24.38 17.93
C ALA A 83 4.11 25.22 18.34
N PRO A 84 3.89 26.45 18.87
CA PRO A 84 2.60 27.13 18.94
C PRO A 84 2.09 27.52 17.56
N ARG A 85 0.77 27.56 17.37
CA ARG A 85 0.18 27.98 16.09
C ARG A 85 0.71 29.37 15.70
N GLY A 86 1.09 29.52 14.43
CA GLY A 86 1.71 30.76 13.94
C GLY A 86 3.20 30.88 14.21
N SER A 87 3.87 29.82 14.72
CA SER A 87 5.33 29.77 14.89
C SER A 87 6.12 29.77 13.57
N GLY A 88 5.43 29.65 12.42
CA GLY A 88 6.04 29.49 11.10
C GLY A 88 6.78 28.16 10.89
N ARG A 89 6.86 27.32 11.93
CA ARG A 89 7.44 25.98 11.84
C ARG A 89 6.46 25.02 11.20
N LEU A 90 6.94 24.24 10.23
CA LEU A 90 6.19 23.19 9.58
C LEU A 90 6.86 21.83 9.77
N LEU A 91 6.07 20.78 9.84
CA LEU A 91 6.52 19.40 9.71
C LEU A 91 6.11 18.89 8.35
N ASP A 92 7.08 18.60 7.49
CA ASP A 92 6.91 18.03 6.16
C ASP A 92 7.03 16.51 6.23
N LEU A 93 5.99 15.80 5.84
CA LEU A 93 5.91 14.35 5.85
C LEU A 93 5.70 13.81 4.45
N SER A 94 6.50 12.82 4.07
CA SER A 94 6.32 12.02 2.87
C SER A 94 5.63 10.71 3.24
N PHE A 95 4.42 10.50 2.72
CA PHE A 95 3.59 9.34 3.01
C PHE A 95 3.47 8.46 1.76
N ASP A 96 3.78 7.17 1.92
CA ASP A 96 3.61 6.12 0.91
C ASP A 96 2.27 5.40 1.17
N ALA A 97 1.34 5.56 0.26
CA ALA A 97 -0.01 4.98 0.30
C ALA A 97 -0.04 3.48 0.02
N GLU A 98 0.88 2.96 -0.80
CA GLU A 98 0.99 1.50 -1.05
C GLU A 98 1.40 0.80 0.24
N GLN A 99 2.38 1.37 0.94
CA GLN A 99 2.90 0.84 2.19
C GLN A 99 2.12 1.33 3.43
N ARG A 100 1.18 2.26 3.23
CA ARG A 100 0.36 2.93 4.26
C ARG A 100 1.20 3.47 5.42
N ARG A 101 2.35 4.09 5.13
CA ARG A 101 3.27 4.60 6.15
C ARG A 101 4.01 5.87 5.72
N VAL A 102 4.45 6.63 6.71
CA VAL A 102 5.39 7.74 6.49
C VAL A 102 6.77 7.16 6.20
N VAL A 103 7.39 7.65 5.12
CA VAL A 103 8.73 7.25 4.65
C VAL A 103 9.76 8.37 4.74
N GLY A 104 9.34 9.59 5.09
CA GLY A 104 10.22 10.72 5.34
C GLY A 104 9.55 11.77 6.20
N ALA A 105 10.34 12.42 7.06
CA ALA A 105 9.90 13.50 7.93
C ALA A 105 10.99 14.57 7.99
N THR A 106 10.60 15.84 7.88
CA THR A 106 11.54 16.97 7.94
C THR A 106 10.86 18.17 8.57
N GLU A 107 11.46 18.72 9.61
CA GLU A 107 11.04 20.01 10.16
C GLU A 107 11.58 21.15 9.32
N LEU A 108 10.72 22.11 9.04
CA LEU A 108 11.00 23.30 8.27
C LEU A 108 10.78 24.52 9.18
N GLY A 109 11.78 25.40 9.28
CA GLY A 109 11.68 26.66 10.03
C GLY A 109 11.10 27.80 9.19
N ASP A 110 11.01 28.99 9.81
CA ASP A 110 10.47 30.24 9.23
C ASP A 110 11.01 30.60 7.84
N THR A 111 12.20 30.12 7.48
CA THR A 111 12.83 30.35 6.17
C THR A 111 12.33 29.45 5.04
N ALA A 112 11.47 28.46 5.31
CA ALA A 112 10.97 27.54 4.29
C ALA A 112 9.82 28.13 3.44
N THR A 113 9.34 29.32 3.79
CA THR A 113 8.38 30.11 3.01
C THR A 113 9.08 31.33 2.40
N GLY A 114 10.05 31.09 1.51
CA GLY A 114 10.66 32.13 0.67
C GLY A 114 12.11 32.49 0.99
N GLY A 115 13.03 32.01 0.16
CA GLY A 115 14.43 32.41 0.12
C GLY A 115 15.19 31.45 -0.79
N SER A 116 15.45 31.78 -2.06
CA SER A 116 16.64 32.56 -2.45
C SER A 116 17.83 32.21 -1.55
N GLY A 117 18.76 31.43 -2.11
CA GLY A 117 19.97 30.99 -1.43
C GLY A 117 20.79 32.15 -0.85
N PRO A 118 21.73 31.85 0.06
CA PRO A 118 22.59 32.85 0.69
C PRO A 118 23.42 33.58 -0.37
N GLY A 119 23.49 34.90 -0.21
CA GLY A 119 23.99 35.84 -1.21
C GLY A 119 25.43 35.65 -1.65
N ASP A 120 25.64 35.88 -2.93
CA ASP A 120 26.91 36.34 -3.48
C ASP A 120 26.91 37.87 -3.51
N THR A 121 27.06 38.49 -2.33
CA THR A 121 27.55 39.88 -2.24
C THR A 121 29.07 39.85 -2.29
N GLY A 122 29.61 39.53 -3.47
CA GLY A 122 31.01 39.77 -3.83
C GLY A 122 31.24 41.26 -4.04
N GLY A 123 31.43 41.99 -2.94
CA GLY A 123 31.99 43.34 -2.98
C GLY A 123 33.46 43.30 -3.35
N GLY A 124 33.80 43.84 -4.52
CA GLY A 124 35.17 44.16 -4.90
C GLY A 124 35.27 45.61 -5.35
N PRO A 125 35.96 46.50 -4.63
CA PRO A 125 36.32 47.80 -5.18
C PRO A 125 37.56 47.61 -6.07
N GLY A 126 37.34 47.51 -7.37
CA GLY A 126 38.38 47.61 -8.40
C GLY A 126 38.64 49.07 -8.73
N ARG A 127 39.90 49.45 -8.58
CA ARG A 127 40.49 50.77 -8.86
C ARG A 127 40.35 51.21 -10.32
#